data_AF-A0A0Q3MYI4-F1
#
_entry.id   AF-A0A0Q3MYI4-F1
#
_cell.length_a   1.000
_cell.length_b   1.000
_cell.length_c   1.000
_cell.angle_alpha   90.00
_cell.angle_beta   90.00
_cell.angle_gamma   90.00
#
_symmetry.space_group_name_H-M   'P 1'
#
loop_
_entity.id
_entity.type
_entity.pdbx_description
1 polymer ?
#
loop_
_entity_poly.entity_id
_entity_poly.type
_entity_poly.pdbx_seq_one_letter_code
_entity_poly.pdbx_strand_id
1 'polypeptide(L)'
;MTRLSQEDIDWILSQTKQPDHKYYELGTSPEEVAEEREFYRSLCESYDSHWEEFSRFQDWVRGEYSTKGFVEVDDDFLARRASCKALIEEEWDKMFEGFSDADFGEDTDLQGDDVDDSYLYAERKFT
;
A
#
# COMPACT_ATOMS: atom_id res chain seq x y z
N MET A 1 -12.30 4.88 21.40
CA MET A 1 -11.08 4.11 21.75
C MET A 1 -11.38 2.64 21.57
N THR A 2 -10.75 2.04 20.59
CA THR A 2 -11.04 0.69 20.10
C THR A 2 -9.76 -0.12 20.10
N ARG A 3 -9.81 -1.33 20.65
CA ARG A 3 -8.67 -2.24 20.67
C ARG A 3 -8.47 -2.87 19.30
N LEU A 4 -7.25 -2.81 18.78
CA LEU A 4 -6.87 -3.51 17.55
C LEU A 4 -6.84 -5.02 17.76
N SER A 5 -7.19 -5.77 16.72
CA SER A 5 -7.00 -7.22 16.68
C SER A 5 -5.51 -7.56 16.64
N GLN A 6 -5.16 -8.79 17.03
CA GLN A 6 -3.76 -9.23 16.93
C GLN A 6 -3.30 -9.27 15.46
N GLU A 7 -4.17 -9.69 14.56
CA GLU A 7 -3.92 -9.71 13.12
C GLU A 7 -3.61 -8.31 12.57
N ASP A 8 -4.36 -7.29 12.99
CA ASP A 8 -4.10 -5.91 12.59
C ASP A 8 -2.74 -5.41 13.10
N ILE A 9 -2.39 -5.75 14.34
CA ILE A 9 -1.10 -5.37 14.94
C ILE A 9 0.05 -6.05 14.18
N ASP A 10 -0.08 -7.35 13.91
CA ASP A 10 0.93 -8.12 13.19
C ASP A 10 1.09 -7.61 11.74
N TRP A 11 -0.02 -7.27 11.09
CA TRP A 11 0.00 -6.66 9.75
C TRP A 11 0.68 -5.30 9.74
N ILE A 12 0.36 -4.41 10.69
CA ILE A 12 1.02 -3.09 10.82
C ILE A 12 2.52 -3.27 11.00
N LEU A 13 2.93 -4.19 11.88
CA LEU A 13 4.34 -4.39 12.23
C LEU A 13 5.14 -5.17 11.17
N SER A 14 4.48 -5.92 10.30
CA SER A 14 5.12 -6.66 9.21
C SER A 14 5.42 -5.81 7.98
N GLN A 15 4.76 -4.66 7.82
CA GLN A 15 5.03 -3.76 6.70
C GLN A 15 6.48 -3.26 6.74
N THR A 16 7.13 -3.25 5.57
CA THR A 16 8.48 -2.73 5.39
C THR A 16 8.50 -1.76 4.22
N LYS A 17 9.42 -0.79 4.25
CA LYS A 17 9.60 0.15 3.14
C LYS A 17 10.03 -0.67 1.93
N GLN A 18 9.31 -0.53 0.83
CA GLN A 18 9.84 -1.03 -0.42
C GLN A 18 11.05 -0.16 -0.80
N PRO A 19 12.11 -0.76 -1.37
CA PRO A 19 13.25 0.02 -1.85
C PRO A 19 12.77 1.04 -2.89
N ASP A 20 13.41 2.21 -2.90
CA ASP A 20 13.00 3.32 -3.77
C ASP A 20 12.99 2.86 -5.24
N HIS A 21 11.80 2.75 -5.82
CA HIS A 21 11.66 2.61 -7.27
C HIS A 21 12.02 3.95 -7.90
N LYS A 22 13.22 4.05 -8.44
CA LYS A 22 13.68 5.22 -9.16
C LYS A 22 13.02 5.29 -10.54
N TYR A 23 11.73 5.59 -10.58
CA TYR A 23 10.96 5.75 -11.82
C TYR A 23 11.53 6.83 -12.74
N TYR A 24 12.35 7.76 -12.21
CA TYR A 24 13.05 8.78 -12.99
C TYR A 24 14.22 8.26 -13.85
N GLU A 25 14.61 6.99 -13.71
CA GLU A 25 15.69 6.38 -14.51
C GLU A 25 15.15 5.66 -15.78
N LEU A 26 13.82 5.50 -15.93
CA LEU A 26 13.23 5.03 -17.19
C LEU A 26 13.24 6.16 -18.22
N GLY A 27 14.17 6.07 -19.18
CA GLY A 27 14.43 7.09 -20.18
C GLY A 27 13.25 7.35 -21.13
N THR A 28 12.72 8.57 -21.08
CA THR A 28 11.86 9.16 -22.12
C THR A 28 12.44 10.50 -22.60
N SER A 29 12.01 10.94 -23.79
CA SER A 29 12.56 12.06 -24.60
C SER A 29 12.39 13.45 -23.93
N PRO A 30 13.31 14.42 -24.12
CA PRO A 30 13.46 15.62 -23.25
C PRO A 30 12.24 16.53 -23.00
N GLU A 31 11.17 16.44 -23.79
CA GLU A 31 10.06 17.43 -23.81
C GLU A 31 8.77 16.93 -23.14
N GLU A 32 8.46 15.63 -23.18
CA GLU A 32 7.37 15.00 -22.39
C GLU A 32 7.78 14.79 -20.91
N VAL A 33 9.07 14.98 -20.62
CA VAL A 33 9.75 14.58 -19.39
C VAL A 33 9.60 15.55 -18.22
N ALA A 34 9.25 16.82 -18.42
CA ALA A 34 9.32 17.78 -17.30
C ALA A 34 8.18 17.60 -16.28
N GLU A 35 6.93 17.65 -16.74
CA GLU A 35 5.73 17.50 -15.90
C GLU A 35 5.61 16.07 -15.35
N GLU A 36 5.86 15.06 -16.20
CA GLU A 36 5.85 13.65 -15.81
C GLU A 36 6.95 13.36 -14.76
N ARG A 37 8.16 13.90 -14.91
CA ARG A 37 9.23 13.76 -13.90
C ARG A 37 8.93 14.52 -12.63
N GLU A 38 8.27 15.67 -12.69
CA GLU A 38 7.80 16.38 -11.50
C GLU A 38 6.73 15.58 -10.76
N PHE A 39 5.78 14.98 -11.49
CA PHE A 39 4.78 14.09 -10.94
C PHE A 39 5.42 12.87 -10.25
N TYR A 40 6.32 12.13 -10.92
CA TYR A 40 6.99 10.98 -10.31
C TYR A 40 7.86 11.37 -9.11
N ARG A 41 8.55 12.52 -9.17
CA ARG A 41 9.31 13.04 -8.03
C ARG A 41 8.40 13.34 -6.85
N SER A 42 7.28 14.02 -7.08
CA SER A 42 6.27 14.33 -6.06
C SER A 42 5.68 13.05 -5.44
N LEU A 43 5.43 12.02 -6.26
CA LEU A 43 5.00 10.70 -5.77
C LEU A 43 6.05 10.05 -4.88
N CYS A 44 7.33 10.03 -5.29
CA CYS A 44 8.41 9.48 -4.47
C CYS A 44 8.57 10.25 -3.15
N GLU A 45 8.57 11.58 -3.19
CA GLU A 45 8.68 12.43 -1.98
C GLU A 45 7.48 12.21 -1.04
N SER A 46 6.27 12.09 -1.59
CA SER A 46 5.06 11.76 -0.83
C SER A 46 5.17 10.36 -0.21
N TYR A 47 5.61 9.36 -0.96
CA TYR A 47 5.79 8.00 -0.47
C TYR A 47 6.78 7.94 0.70
N ASP A 48 7.92 8.63 0.57
CA ASP A 48 8.93 8.73 1.63
C ASP A 48 8.38 9.38 2.89
N SER A 49 7.69 10.52 2.74
CA SER A 49 7.07 11.23 3.86
C SER A 49 6.03 10.36 4.57
N HIS A 50 5.18 9.66 3.82
CA HIS A 50 4.20 8.73 4.40
C HIS A 50 4.88 7.58 5.13
N TRP A 51 5.97 7.04 4.57
CA TRP A 51 6.69 5.96 5.22
C TRP A 51 7.37 6.40 6.53
N GLU A 52 7.92 7.62 6.58
CA GLU A 52 8.48 8.18 7.81
C GLU A 52 7.42 8.37 8.91
N GLU A 53 6.22 8.81 8.55
CA GLU A 53 5.09 8.89 9.48
C GLU A 53 4.64 7.50 9.94
N PHE A 54 4.54 6.55 8.99
CA PHE A 54 4.14 5.20 9.29
C PHE A 54 5.14 4.45 10.16
N SER A 55 6.45 4.65 9.95
CA SER A 55 7.50 4.10 10.82
C SER A 55 7.38 4.60 12.26
N ARG A 56 7.08 5.90 12.45
CA ARG A 56 6.83 6.47 13.79
C ARG A 56 5.60 5.85 14.43
N PHE A 57 4.55 5.59 13.65
CA PHE A 57 3.38 4.88 14.12
C PHE A 57 3.71 3.43 14.51
N GLN A 58 4.49 2.70 13.72
CA GLN A 58 4.94 1.35 14.07
C GLN A 58 5.72 1.33 15.40
N ASP A 59 6.60 2.29 15.64
CA ASP A 59 7.33 2.40 16.90
C ASP A 59 6.40 2.65 18.09
N TRP A 60 5.40 3.50 17.92
CA TRP A 60 4.35 3.70 18.92
C TRP A 60 3.56 2.41 19.18
N VAL A 61 3.15 1.68 18.13
CA VAL A 61 2.46 0.38 18.23
C VAL A 61 3.31 -0.63 19.01
N ARG A 62 4.61 -0.74 18.72
CA ARG A 62 5.55 -1.60 19.48
C ARG A 62 5.62 -1.20 20.96
N GLY A 63 5.69 0.10 21.23
CA GLY A 63 5.74 0.64 22.59
C GLY A 63 4.48 0.31 23.40
N GLU A 64 3.31 0.60 22.83
CA GLU A 64 2.02 0.31 23.47
C GLU A 64 1.81 -1.19 23.67
N TYR A 65 2.09 -1.99 22.64
CA TYR A 65 1.91 -3.44 22.71
C TYR A 65 2.84 -4.08 23.74
N SER A 66 4.12 -3.65 23.82
CA SER A 66 5.05 -4.16 24.83
C SER A 66 4.67 -3.78 26.27
N THR A 67 4.03 -2.63 26.46
CA THR A 67 3.65 -2.12 27.79
C THR A 67 2.33 -2.72 28.28
N LYS A 68 1.33 -2.82 27.40
CA LYS A 68 -0.05 -3.18 27.76
C LYS A 68 -0.46 -4.58 27.31
N GLY A 69 0.25 -5.16 26.34
CA GLY A 69 -0.13 -6.40 25.65
C GLY A 69 -1.24 -6.20 24.61
N PHE A 70 -1.62 -4.95 24.32
CA PHE A 70 -2.61 -4.57 23.32
C PHE A 70 -2.41 -3.11 22.88
N VAL A 71 -3.05 -2.74 21.78
CA VAL A 71 -3.01 -1.37 21.22
C VAL A 71 -4.45 -0.86 21.11
N GLU A 72 -4.69 0.34 21.63
CA GLU A 72 -5.97 1.06 21.52
C GLU A 72 -5.80 2.28 20.61
N VAL A 73 -6.68 2.40 19.63
CA VAL A 73 -6.72 3.53 18.70
C VAL A 73 -7.99 4.35 18.92
N ASP A 74 -7.92 5.63 18.58
CA ASP A 74 -9.09 6.51 18.61
C ASP A 74 -10.02 6.28 17.40
N ASP A 75 -11.19 6.92 17.46
CA ASP A 75 -12.21 6.78 16.43
C ASP A 75 -11.83 7.55 15.15
N ASP A 76 -10.94 8.54 15.25
CA ASP A 76 -10.41 9.29 14.10
C ASP A 76 -9.49 8.40 13.25
N PHE A 77 -8.66 7.57 13.88
CA PHE A 77 -7.86 6.56 13.19
C PHE A 77 -8.74 5.56 12.42
N LEU A 78 -9.82 5.09 13.05
CA LEU A 78 -10.75 4.16 12.40
C LEU A 78 -11.48 4.81 11.23
N ALA A 79 -11.90 6.07 11.38
CA ALA A 79 -12.51 6.84 10.30
C ALA A 79 -11.53 7.01 9.13
N ARG A 80 -10.28 7.38 9.41
CA ARG A 80 -9.24 7.52 8.38
C ARG A 80 -8.92 6.19 7.68
N ARG A 81 -8.83 5.08 8.43
CA ARG A 81 -8.64 3.73 7.86
C ARG A 81 -9.80 3.36 6.93
N ALA A 82 -11.05 3.60 7.35
CA ALA A 82 -12.22 3.33 6.54
C ALA A 82 -12.25 4.19 5.26
N SER A 83 -11.92 5.48 5.36
CA SER A 83 -11.83 6.37 4.20
C SER A 83 -10.74 5.94 3.22
N CYS A 84 -9.55 5.58 3.71
CA CYS A 84 -8.48 5.06 2.85
C CYS A 84 -8.91 3.77 2.13
N LYS A 85 -9.56 2.84 2.84
CA LYS A 85 -10.07 1.61 2.25
C LYS A 85 -11.10 1.88 1.15
N ALA A 86 -12.06 2.76 1.40
CA ALA A 86 -13.07 3.13 0.42
C ALA A 86 -12.47 3.79 -0.83
N LEU A 87 -11.46 4.66 -0.67
CA LEU A 87 -10.75 5.27 -1.81
C LEU A 87 -9.99 4.22 -2.63
N ILE A 88 -9.34 3.27 -1.96
CA ILE A 88 -8.63 2.18 -2.63
C ILE A 88 -9.65 1.33 -3.40
N GLU A 89 -10.72 0.86 -2.77
CA GLU A 89 -11.78 0.06 -3.40
C GLU A 89 -12.41 0.78 -4.61
N GLU A 90 -12.71 2.08 -4.48
CA GLU A 90 -13.26 2.87 -5.58
C GLU A 90 -12.29 2.98 -6.76
N GLU A 91 -11.00 3.19 -6.50
CA GLU A 91 -9.98 3.27 -7.56
C GLU A 91 -9.70 1.91 -8.19
N TRP A 92 -9.74 0.81 -7.42
CA TRP A 92 -9.69 -0.55 -7.95
C TRP A 92 -10.88 -0.85 -8.83
N ASP A 93 -12.10 -0.56 -8.37
CA ASP A 93 -13.32 -0.77 -9.16
C ASP A 93 -13.26 -0.01 -10.49
N LYS A 94 -12.76 1.22 -10.49
CA LYS A 94 -12.53 2.01 -11.73
C LYS A 94 -11.43 1.42 -12.61
N MET A 95 -10.33 0.98 -12.03
CA MET A 95 -9.20 0.41 -12.79
C MET A 95 -9.59 -0.90 -13.49
N PHE A 96 -10.50 -1.66 -12.89
CA PHE A 96 -11.01 -2.92 -13.43
C PHE A 96 -12.41 -2.78 -14.07
N GLU A 97 -12.96 -1.57 -14.17
CA GLU A 97 -14.23 -1.30 -14.85
C GLU A 97 -14.08 -1.59 -16.35
N GLY A 98 -14.48 -2.79 -16.78
CA GLY A 98 -14.35 -3.26 -18.15
C GLY A 98 -13.39 -4.44 -18.33
N PHE A 99 -12.62 -4.82 -17.31
CA PHE A 99 -11.95 -6.12 -17.23
C PHE A 99 -12.92 -7.16 -16.70
N SER A 100 -13.12 -8.24 -17.44
CA SER A 100 -13.94 -9.36 -16.98
C SER A 100 -13.07 -10.44 -16.33
N ASP A 101 -13.62 -11.22 -15.40
CA ASP A 101 -12.96 -12.44 -14.87
C ASP A 101 -12.49 -13.39 -16.00
N ALA A 102 -13.08 -13.28 -17.19
CA ALA A 102 -12.69 -14.05 -18.38
C ALA A 102 -11.40 -13.56 -19.06
N ASP A 103 -10.93 -12.34 -18.78
CA ASP A 103 -9.64 -11.82 -19.28
C ASP A 103 -8.44 -12.38 -18.48
N PHE A 104 -8.69 -12.92 -17.28
CA PHE A 104 -7.72 -13.72 -16.51
C PHE A 104 -7.87 -15.24 -16.76
N GLY A 105 -8.62 -15.62 -17.80
CA GLY A 105 -8.87 -16.99 -18.18
C GLY A 105 -7.64 -17.68 -18.80
N GLU A 106 -7.03 -18.57 -18.02
CA GLU A 106 -6.32 -19.80 -18.45
C GLU A 106 -5.38 -19.66 -19.67
N ASP A 107 -4.24 -18.99 -19.48
CA ASP A 107 -3.01 -19.32 -20.23
C ASP A 107 -1.84 -19.45 -19.26
N THR A 108 -1.69 -20.68 -18.74
CA THR A 108 -0.44 -21.13 -18.13
C THR A 108 0.60 -21.26 -19.23
N ASP A 109 1.52 -20.30 -19.40
CA ASP A 109 2.86 -20.50 -20.01
C ASP A 109 3.71 -19.22 -20.12
N LEU A 110 3.68 -18.30 -19.15
CA LEU A 110 4.69 -17.24 -19.07
C LEU A 110 5.79 -17.61 -18.07
N GLN A 111 6.94 -18.00 -18.63
CA GLN A 111 8.22 -18.13 -17.95
C GLN A 111 8.63 -16.80 -17.32
N GLY A 112 9.32 -16.92 -16.18
CA GLY A 112 9.62 -15.85 -15.24
C GLY A 112 10.13 -14.53 -15.83
N ASP A 113 9.58 -13.44 -15.31
CA ASP A 113 10.35 -12.40 -14.65
C ASP A 113 9.47 -11.79 -13.54
N ASP A 114 10.14 -11.40 -12.45
CA ASP A 114 9.60 -11.07 -11.13
C ASP A 114 8.45 -10.04 -11.14
N VAL A 115 7.21 -10.52 -11.22
CA VAL A 115 6.05 -9.77 -10.73
C VAL A 115 5.89 -10.17 -9.26
N ASP A 116 6.33 -9.30 -8.36
CA ASP A 116 6.15 -9.47 -6.92
C ASP A 116 4.65 -9.40 -6.59
N ASP A 117 4.01 -10.55 -6.60
CA ASP A 117 2.60 -10.82 -6.25
C ASP A 117 2.27 -10.50 -4.76
N SER A 118 3.14 -9.79 -4.03
CA SER A 118 2.89 -9.43 -2.62
C SER A 118 1.64 -8.57 -2.44
N TYR A 119 1.24 -7.81 -3.47
CA TYR A 119 -0.02 -7.06 -3.48
C TYR A 119 -1.25 -7.94 -3.71
N LEU A 120 -1.12 -9.03 -4.47
CA LEU A 120 -2.24 -9.89 -4.86
C LEU A 120 -2.64 -10.92 -3.78
N TYR A 121 -1.76 -11.23 -2.83
CA TYR A 121 -2.05 -12.20 -1.77
C TYR A 121 -2.73 -11.63 -0.52
N ALA A 122 -2.68 -10.31 -0.29
CA ALA A 122 -3.20 -9.70 0.94
C ALA A 122 -4.74 -9.49 0.91
N GLU A 123 -5.35 -9.36 -0.26
CA GLU A 123 -6.74 -8.87 -0.36
C GLU A 123 -7.80 -9.97 -0.49
N ARG A 124 -7.39 -11.24 -0.67
CA ARG A 124 -8.34 -12.38 -0.75
C ARG A 124 -8.82 -12.90 0.62
N LYS A 125 -8.31 -12.37 1.74
CA LYS A 125 -8.55 -12.95 3.08
C LYS A 125 -9.50 -12.16 3.98
N PHE A 126 -9.97 -10.98 3.55
CA PHE A 126 -10.91 -10.16 4.32
C PHE A 126 -12.34 -10.17 3.77
N THR A 127 -12.76 -11.30 3.17
CA THR A 127 -14.17 -11.62 2.90
C THR A 127 -14.67 -12.67 3.88
#